data_AF-A0A497ADS5-F1
#
_entry.id   AF-A0A497ADS5-F1
#
_cell.length_a   1.000
_cell.length_b   1.000
_cell.length_c   1.000
_cell.angle_alpha   90.00
_cell.angle_beta   90.00
_cell.angle_gamma   90.00
#
_symmetry.space_group_name_H-M   'P 1'
#
loop_
_entity.id
_entity.type
_entity.pdbx_description
1 polymer ?
#
loop_
_entity_poly.entity_id
_entity_poly.type
_entity_poly.pdbx_seq_one_letter_code
_entity_poly.pdbx_strand_id
1 'polypeptide(L)'
;MSQGYPIKIYSEPDLSQSSLVLGWSEDAGNLGRKVTDYLNRKLKGQKFAEIELEDFFPLGGVTIEGNLAQFPESKFYACQELELVVFQSNPPGTEWYKFLNSILDVAEHHCQVKELYIIGAMVSFSAHTSPRQLFTVVNSAEIKEALNQYDLVGDMNYQTPAGERPTLNSFLLWIAK
;
A
#
# COMPACT_ATOMS: atom_id res chain seq x y z
N MET A 1 -26.68 -5.20 13.09
CA MET A 1 -25.69 -5.25 12.00
C MET A 1 -24.44 -5.85 12.61
N SER A 2 -24.04 -7.03 12.15
CA SER A 2 -22.98 -7.82 12.77
C SER A 2 -21.67 -7.03 12.83
N GLN A 3 -21.07 -6.96 14.02
CA GLN A 3 -19.72 -6.45 14.23
C GLN A 3 -18.68 -7.42 13.63
N GLY A 4 -18.65 -7.52 12.31
CA GLY A 4 -17.59 -8.21 11.57
C GLY A 4 -16.47 -7.23 11.25
N TYR A 5 -15.22 -7.67 11.39
CA TYR A 5 -14.09 -6.96 10.79
C TYR A 5 -14.30 -6.90 9.27
N PRO A 6 -13.99 -5.78 8.60
CA PRO A 6 -14.27 -5.57 7.17
C PRO A 6 -13.22 -6.29 6.30
N ILE A 7 -12.89 -7.53 6.63
CA ILE A 7 -11.81 -8.30 6.02
C ILE A 7 -12.38 -9.67 5.64
N LYS A 8 -12.16 -10.06 4.39
CA LYS A 8 -12.54 -11.37 3.87
C LYS A 8 -11.30 -12.18 3.55
N ILE A 9 -11.07 -13.25 4.30
CA ILE A 9 -9.99 -14.21 4.07
C ILE A 9 -10.51 -15.35 3.20
N TYR A 10 -9.80 -15.62 2.10
CA TYR A 10 -10.08 -16.71 1.16
C TYR A 10 -9.23 -17.95 1.45
N SER A 11 -8.01 -17.75 1.92
CA SER A 11 -7.05 -18.78 2.26
C SER A 11 -6.01 -18.21 3.22
N GLU A 12 -5.47 -19.03 4.12
CA GLU A 12 -4.35 -18.63 4.97
C GLU A 12 -3.02 -18.94 4.26
N PRO A 13 -2.16 -17.95 3.99
CA PRO A 13 -0.85 -18.20 3.43
C PRO A 13 0.09 -18.76 4.50
N ASP A 14 0.92 -19.74 4.14
CA ASP A 14 1.97 -20.26 5.02
C ASP A 14 3.18 -19.32 4.93
N LEU A 15 3.24 -18.36 5.86
CA LEU A 15 4.27 -17.33 5.96
C LEU A 15 4.86 -17.33 7.37
N SER A 16 6.17 -17.19 7.47
CA SER A 16 6.93 -17.27 8.72
C SER A 16 7.52 -15.93 9.15
N GLN A 17 7.99 -15.11 8.22
CA GLN A 17 8.56 -13.78 8.44
C GLN A 17 8.45 -13.01 7.12
N SER A 18 7.33 -12.33 6.89
CA SER A 18 7.10 -11.70 5.59
C SER A 18 7.38 -10.20 5.56
N SER A 19 7.59 -9.67 4.36
CA SER A 19 7.56 -8.22 4.09
C SER A 19 6.28 -7.86 3.35
N LEU A 20 5.70 -6.69 3.63
CA LEU A 20 4.52 -6.19 2.93
C LEU A 20 4.90 -5.03 2.00
N VAL A 21 4.62 -5.17 0.72
CA VAL A 21 4.67 -4.05 -0.24
C VAL A 21 3.26 -3.55 -0.52
N LEU A 22 3.03 -2.27 -0.26
CA LEU A 22 1.75 -1.60 -0.47
C LEU A 22 1.81 -0.64 -1.64
N GLY A 23 0.80 -0.67 -2.50
CA GLY A 23 0.64 0.32 -3.58
C GLY A 23 -0.81 0.75 -3.77
N TRP A 24 -1.01 2.04 -4.01
CA TRP A 24 -2.31 2.58 -4.38
C TRP A 24 -2.55 2.45 -5.88
N SER A 25 -3.77 2.05 -6.27
CA SER A 25 -4.20 1.90 -7.66
C SER A 25 -4.29 3.24 -8.40
N GLU A 26 -4.56 4.31 -7.64
CA GLU A 26 -4.64 5.69 -8.11
C GLU A 26 -3.64 6.53 -7.33
N ASP A 27 -2.54 6.87 -8.00
CA ASP A 27 -1.52 7.79 -7.53
C ASP A 27 -0.90 8.51 -8.75
N ALA A 28 0.05 9.42 -8.51
CA ALA A 28 0.70 10.15 -9.60
C ALA A 28 1.43 9.16 -10.54
N GLY A 29 0.88 8.99 -11.75
CA GLY A 29 1.46 8.14 -12.78
C GLY A 29 1.14 6.64 -12.65
N ASN A 30 0.20 6.26 -11.76
CA ASN A 30 -0.19 4.88 -11.46
C ASN A 30 1.03 4.01 -11.05
N LEU A 31 1.95 4.59 -10.28
CA LEU A 31 3.18 3.92 -9.85
C LEU A 31 2.88 2.77 -8.91
N GLY A 32 2.06 2.98 -7.86
CA GLY A 32 1.66 1.96 -6.92
C GLY A 32 1.05 0.75 -7.62
N ARG A 33 0.08 0.99 -8.52
CA ARG A 33 -0.49 -0.04 -9.40
C ARG A 33 0.56 -0.78 -10.22
N LYS A 34 1.42 -0.05 -10.94
CA LYS A 34 2.43 -0.66 -11.83
C LYS A 34 3.41 -1.54 -11.07
N VAL A 35 3.84 -1.12 -9.88
CA VAL A 35 4.76 -1.89 -9.04
C VAL A 35 4.07 -3.15 -8.51
N THR A 36 2.87 -3.00 -7.95
CA THR A 36 2.10 -4.13 -7.38
C THR A 36 1.69 -5.14 -8.47
N ASP A 37 1.19 -4.68 -9.62
CA ASP A 37 0.88 -5.54 -10.79
C ASP A 37 2.14 -6.27 -11.28
N TYR A 38 3.29 -5.59 -11.35
CA TYR A 38 4.55 -6.20 -11.76
C TYR A 38 4.99 -7.30 -10.79
N LEU A 39 4.99 -7.02 -9.48
CA LEU A 39 5.36 -7.99 -8.45
C LEU A 39 4.44 -9.20 -8.49
N ASN A 40 3.12 -8.99 -8.50
CA ASN A 40 2.13 -10.07 -8.55
C ASN A 40 2.31 -10.95 -9.79
N ARG A 41 2.51 -10.34 -10.98
CA ARG A 41 2.75 -11.09 -12.22
C ARG A 41 4.07 -11.85 -12.20
N LYS A 42 5.15 -11.21 -11.73
CA LYS A 42 6.51 -11.78 -11.77
C LYS A 42 6.69 -12.91 -10.75
N LEU A 43 6.10 -12.73 -9.57
CA LEU A 43 6.23 -13.62 -8.41
C LEU A 43 5.06 -14.58 -8.27
N LYS A 44 4.10 -14.53 -9.20
CA LYS A 44 2.88 -15.36 -9.23
C LYS A 44 2.09 -15.24 -7.91
N GLY A 45 1.95 -14.02 -7.41
CA GLY A 45 1.24 -13.73 -6.17
C GLY A 45 -0.19 -14.28 -6.20
N GLN A 46 -0.57 -15.01 -5.16
CA GLN A 46 -1.89 -15.61 -5.05
C GLN A 46 -2.79 -14.75 -4.17
N LYS A 47 -3.97 -14.38 -4.67
CA LYS A 47 -4.94 -13.62 -3.89
C LYS A 47 -5.43 -14.47 -2.71
N PHE A 48 -5.30 -13.96 -1.49
CA PHE A 48 -5.71 -14.68 -0.29
C PHE A 48 -6.67 -13.90 0.62
N ALA A 49 -6.73 -12.57 0.49
CA ALA A 49 -7.66 -11.74 1.27
C ALA A 49 -8.07 -10.47 0.51
N GLU A 50 -9.15 -9.83 0.96
CA GLU A 50 -9.54 -8.49 0.55
C GLU A 50 -10.25 -7.73 1.67
N ILE A 51 -10.22 -6.40 1.62
CA ILE A 51 -10.98 -5.52 2.52
C ILE A 51 -12.34 -5.23 1.88
N GLU A 52 -13.42 -5.38 2.65
CA GLU A 52 -14.77 -5.07 2.19
C GLU A 52 -14.95 -3.56 1.97
N LEU A 53 -15.67 -3.18 0.92
CA LEU A 53 -15.64 -1.81 0.39
C LEU A 53 -16.64 -0.84 1.04
N GLU A 54 -17.74 -1.36 1.61
CA GLU A 54 -18.97 -0.61 1.92
C GLU A 54 -18.76 0.58 2.86
N ASP A 55 -17.81 0.48 3.79
CA ASP A 55 -17.52 1.53 4.78
C ASP A 55 -16.49 2.57 4.31
N PHE A 56 -15.75 2.28 3.24
CA PHE A 56 -14.52 3.01 2.88
C PHE A 56 -14.60 3.73 1.55
N PHE A 57 -15.46 3.25 0.65
CA PHE A 57 -15.60 3.80 -0.68
C PHE A 57 -17.02 4.33 -0.86
N PRO A 58 -17.20 5.61 -1.22
CA PRO A 58 -18.53 6.12 -1.52
C PRO A 58 -19.14 5.35 -2.70
N LEU A 59 -20.48 5.24 -2.75
CA LEU A 59 -21.19 4.61 -3.87
C LEU A 59 -20.90 5.29 -5.23
N GLY A 60 -20.45 6.55 -5.21
CA GLY A 60 -19.95 7.27 -6.38
C GLY A 60 -18.52 6.91 -6.80
N GLY A 61 -17.84 6.01 -6.09
CA GLY A 61 -16.49 5.51 -6.39
C GLY A 61 -16.46 4.48 -7.53
N VAL A 62 -17.60 4.26 -8.21
CA VAL A 62 -17.66 3.44 -9.42
C VAL A 62 -17.24 4.29 -10.62
N THR A 63 -16.08 3.96 -11.19
CA THR A 63 -15.61 4.58 -12.43
C THR A 63 -16.27 3.88 -13.62
N ILE A 64 -16.79 4.65 -14.58
CA ILE A 64 -17.29 4.10 -15.84
C ILE A 64 -16.27 4.39 -16.94
N GLU A 65 -15.65 3.34 -17.47
CA GLU A 65 -14.69 3.46 -18.56
C GLU A 65 -15.09 2.51 -19.69
N GLY A 66 -15.24 3.03 -20.91
CA GLY A 66 -15.62 2.20 -22.07
C GLY A 66 -16.98 1.50 -21.92
N ASN A 67 -17.91 2.08 -21.15
CA ASN A 67 -19.19 1.48 -20.75
C ASN A 67 -19.08 0.28 -19.78
N LEU A 68 -17.94 0.09 -19.12
CA LEU A 68 -17.76 -0.89 -18.05
C LEU A 68 -17.72 -0.18 -16.69
N ALA A 69 -18.53 -0.65 -15.76
CA ALA A 69 -18.45 -0.23 -14.36
C ALA A 69 -17.23 -0.89 -13.69
N GLN A 70 -16.34 -0.07 -13.15
CA GLN A 70 -15.18 -0.49 -12.36
C GLN A 70 -15.43 -0.13 -10.91
N PHE A 71 -15.43 -1.15 -10.05
CA PHE A 71 -15.55 -0.96 -8.61
C PHE A 71 -14.16 -0.81 -8.00
N PRO A 72 -14.03 -0.05 -6.90
CA PRO A 72 -12.78 0.00 -6.16
C PRO A 72 -12.45 -1.40 -5.65
N GLU A 73 -11.15 -1.69 -5.52
CA GLU A 73 -10.69 -2.97 -5.02
C GLU A 73 -9.63 -2.74 -3.94
N SER A 74 -9.56 -3.66 -2.97
CA SER A 74 -8.58 -3.64 -1.87
C SER A 74 -8.14 -5.07 -1.59
N LYS A 75 -7.09 -5.55 -2.26
CA LYS A 75 -6.74 -6.97 -2.33
C LYS A 75 -5.34 -7.27 -1.81
N PHE A 76 -5.20 -8.42 -1.16
CA PHE A 76 -3.93 -8.96 -0.72
C PHE A 76 -3.53 -10.18 -1.56
N TYR A 77 -2.24 -10.24 -1.88
CA TYR A 77 -1.61 -11.31 -2.62
C TYR A 77 -0.39 -11.80 -1.85
N ALA A 78 -0.17 -13.11 -1.83
CA ALA A 78 0.97 -13.72 -1.16
C ALA A 78 1.86 -14.46 -2.16
N CYS A 79 3.17 -14.30 -2.01
CA CYS A 79 4.20 -15.13 -2.62
C CYS A 79 4.96 -15.83 -1.48
N GLN A 80 4.57 -17.07 -1.18
CA GLN A 80 5.14 -17.84 -0.07
C GLN A 80 6.63 -18.13 -0.27
N GLU A 81 7.07 -18.40 -1.52
CA GLU A 81 8.48 -18.70 -1.83
C GLU A 81 9.44 -17.57 -1.44
N LEU A 82 8.98 -16.32 -1.48
CA LEU A 82 9.78 -15.14 -1.14
C LEU A 82 9.34 -14.46 0.16
N GLU A 83 8.41 -15.08 0.90
CA GLU A 83 7.84 -14.49 2.12
C GLU A 83 7.38 -13.04 1.87
N LEU A 84 6.69 -12.81 0.75
CA LEU A 84 6.28 -11.47 0.33
C LEU A 84 4.75 -11.37 0.24
N VAL A 85 4.21 -10.34 0.87
CA VAL A 85 2.83 -9.92 0.73
C VAL A 85 2.77 -8.65 -0.11
N VAL A 86 1.81 -8.58 -1.02
CA VAL A 86 1.52 -7.40 -1.82
C VAL A 86 0.09 -6.97 -1.53
N PHE A 87 -0.09 -5.73 -1.09
CA PHE A 87 -1.41 -5.10 -0.99
C PHE A 87 -1.58 -4.05 -2.08
N GLN A 88 -2.68 -4.16 -2.82
CA GLN A 88 -3.04 -3.26 -3.90
C GLN A 88 -4.46 -2.76 -3.68
N SER A 89 -4.64 -1.44 -3.61
CA SER A 89 -5.96 -0.86 -3.34
C SER A 89 -6.17 0.51 -3.98
N ASN A 90 -7.42 0.84 -4.32
CA ASN A 90 -7.79 2.25 -4.47
C ASN A 90 -7.61 2.99 -3.12
N PRO A 91 -7.26 4.28 -3.11
CA PRO A 91 -7.25 5.08 -1.89
C PRO A 91 -8.64 5.12 -1.24
N PRO A 92 -8.80 4.88 0.07
CA PRO A 92 -10.10 4.99 0.73
C PRO A 92 -10.61 6.44 0.72
N GLY A 93 -11.91 6.62 0.53
CA GLY A 93 -12.55 7.95 0.55
C GLY A 93 -12.90 8.43 1.96
N THR A 94 -13.21 7.49 2.86
CA THR A 94 -13.66 7.75 4.25
C THR A 94 -12.98 6.79 5.23
N GLU A 95 -13.13 7.06 6.53
CA GLU A 95 -12.70 6.15 7.60
C GLU A 95 -11.24 5.68 7.49
N TRP A 96 -10.32 6.56 7.09
CA TRP A 96 -8.92 6.24 6.82
C TRP A 96 -8.25 5.46 7.96
N TYR A 97 -8.50 5.85 9.21
CA TYR A 97 -7.95 5.15 10.35
C TYR A 97 -8.43 3.71 10.44
N LYS A 98 -9.74 3.45 10.29
CA LYS A 98 -10.30 2.10 10.31
C LYS A 98 -9.76 1.27 9.14
N PHE A 99 -9.73 1.84 7.93
CA PHE A 99 -9.21 1.18 6.72
C PHE A 99 -7.74 0.78 6.87
N LEU A 100 -6.89 1.72 7.29
CA LEU A 100 -5.46 1.49 7.44
C LEU A 100 -5.16 0.48 8.56
N ASN A 101 -5.93 0.48 9.67
CA ASN A 101 -5.81 -0.57 10.67
C ASN A 101 -6.20 -1.94 10.12
N SER A 102 -7.22 -2.05 9.24
CA SER A 102 -7.54 -3.33 8.61
C SER A 102 -6.39 -3.89 7.76
N ILE A 103 -5.54 -3.02 7.19
CA ILE A 103 -4.30 -3.46 6.51
C ILE A 103 -3.31 -4.04 7.52
N LEU A 104 -3.11 -3.33 8.63
CA LEU A 104 -2.20 -3.76 9.69
C LEU A 104 -2.68 -5.05 10.38
N ASP A 105 -3.98 -5.21 10.61
CA ASP A 105 -4.59 -6.40 11.18
C ASP A 105 -4.29 -7.63 10.31
N VAL A 106 -4.41 -7.52 8.98
CA VAL A 106 -4.02 -8.61 8.06
C VAL A 106 -2.52 -8.87 8.12
N ALA A 107 -1.71 -7.81 8.07
CA ALA A 107 -0.25 -7.91 8.09
C ALA A 107 0.26 -8.62 9.36
N GLU A 108 -0.27 -8.26 10.51
CA GLU A 108 0.13 -8.79 11.82
C GLU A 108 -0.43 -10.21 12.04
N HIS A 109 -1.76 -10.38 11.90
CA HIS A 109 -2.43 -11.60 12.35
C HIS A 109 -2.41 -12.74 11.32
N HIS A 110 -2.33 -12.43 10.02
CA HIS A 110 -2.42 -13.43 8.95
C HIS A 110 -1.12 -13.62 8.17
N CYS A 111 -0.14 -12.72 8.33
CA CYS A 111 1.06 -12.73 7.49
C CYS A 111 2.38 -12.66 8.26
N GLN A 112 2.36 -12.40 9.57
CA GLN A 112 3.56 -12.26 10.40
C GLN A 112 4.56 -11.24 9.84
N VAL A 113 4.05 -10.14 9.27
CA VAL A 113 4.85 -9.11 8.60
C VAL A 113 5.84 -8.47 9.57
N LYS A 114 7.09 -8.27 9.13
CA LYS A 114 8.16 -7.61 9.90
C LYS A 114 8.47 -6.20 9.45
N GLU A 115 8.17 -5.90 8.21
CA GLU A 115 8.44 -4.60 7.61
C GLU A 115 7.42 -4.31 6.50
N LEU A 116 7.12 -3.02 6.34
CA LEU A 116 6.13 -2.54 5.39
C LEU A 116 6.76 -1.47 4.52
N TYR A 117 6.67 -1.64 3.20
CA TYR A 117 7.12 -0.69 2.19
C TYR A 117 5.92 -0.08 1.47
N ILE A 118 5.78 1.23 1.59
CA ILE A 118 4.69 1.97 0.93
C ILE A 118 5.22 2.62 -0.33
N ILE A 119 4.72 2.20 -1.48
CA ILE A 119 5.06 2.80 -2.76
C ILE A 119 4.18 4.04 -2.97
N GLY A 120 4.83 5.16 -3.26
CA GLY A 120 4.16 6.40 -3.64
C GLY A 120 4.96 7.16 -4.69
N ALA A 121 4.29 8.07 -5.37
CA ALA A 121 4.88 8.92 -6.38
C ALA A 121 4.84 10.39 -5.96
N MET A 122 5.91 11.10 -6.27
CA MET A 122 6.00 12.55 -6.11
C MET A 122 6.17 13.18 -7.49
N VAL A 123 5.33 14.16 -7.82
CA VAL A 123 5.48 14.94 -9.04
C VAL A 123 6.63 15.93 -8.84
N SER A 124 7.58 15.92 -9.76
CA SER A 124 8.72 16.84 -9.76
C SER A 124 8.87 17.48 -11.13
N PHE A 125 9.17 18.78 -11.15
CA PHE A 125 9.48 19.52 -12.37
C PHE A 125 10.98 19.39 -12.66
N SER A 126 11.36 18.27 -13.26
CA SER A 126 12.73 18.00 -13.70
C SER A 126 12.81 17.84 -15.22
N ALA A 127 14.01 18.03 -15.79
CA ALA A 127 14.22 17.79 -17.21
C ALA A 127 14.07 16.28 -17.51
N HIS A 128 13.59 15.94 -18.70
CA HIS A 128 13.44 14.53 -19.12
C HIS A 128 14.78 13.76 -19.20
N THR A 129 15.91 14.47 -19.18
CA THR A 129 17.27 13.92 -19.11
C THR A 129 17.79 13.75 -17.69
N SER A 130 17.11 14.33 -16.69
CA SER A 130 17.50 14.17 -15.29
C SER A 130 17.29 12.71 -14.85
N PRO A 131 18.22 12.11 -14.08
CA PRO A 131 18.03 10.78 -13.54
C PRO A 131 16.80 10.75 -12.63
N ARG A 132 16.06 9.63 -12.66
CA ARG A 132 14.94 9.41 -11.74
C ARG A 132 15.50 9.07 -10.37
N GLN A 133 15.14 9.84 -9.37
CA GLN A 133 15.54 9.60 -7.98
C GLN A 133 14.45 8.82 -7.25
N LEU A 134 14.88 7.92 -6.36
CA LEU A 134 14.01 7.26 -5.40
C LEU A 134 14.24 7.91 -4.04
N PHE A 135 13.16 8.35 -3.42
CA PHE A 135 13.19 9.00 -2.12
C PHE A 135 12.63 8.07 -1.06
N THR A 136 13.16 8.14 0.15
CA THR A 136 12.71 7.31 1.27
C THR A 136 12.38 8.16 2.50
N VAL A 137 11.32 7.73 3.19
CA VAL A 137 10.94 8.19 4.52
C VAL A 137 10.75 6.93 5.36
N VAL A 138 11.37 6.91 6.54
CA VAL A 138 11.41 5.74 7.42
C VAL A 138 11.00 6.15 8.83
N ASN A 139 10.38 5.23 9.56
CA ASN A 139 9.94 5.42 10.94
C ASN A 139 10.73 4.58 11.97
N SER A 140 11.66 3.72 11.51
CA SER A 140 12.55 2.90 12.35
C SER A 140 14.02 3.17 12.02
N ALA A 141 14.86 3.13 13.06
CA ALA A 141 16.31 3.21 12.90
C ALA A 141 16.89 1.96 12.21
N GLU A 142 16.34 0.78 12.49
CA GLU A 142 16.77 -0.47 11.86
C GLU A 142 16.52 -0.44 10.35
N ILE A 143 15.32 -0.03 9.92
CA ILE A 143 15.00 0.11 8.49
C ILE A 143 15.87 1.18 7.83
N LYS A 144 16.13 2.29 8.53
CA LYS A 144 17.03 3.34 8.03
C LYS A 144 18.42 2.77 7.74
N GLU A 145 18.98 2.00 8.66
CA GLU A 145 20.28 1.36 8.49
C GLU A 145 20.26 0.33 7.35
N ALA A 146 19.22 -0.51 7.28
CA ALA A 146 19.06 -1.51 6.23
C ALA A 146 18.99 -0.89 4.83
N LEU A 147 18.40 0.30 4.68
CA LEU A 147 18.26 0.99 3.41
C LEU A 147 19.49 1.80 2.97
N ASN A 148 20.43 2.11 3.88
CA ASN A 148 21.64 2.90 3.58
C ASN A 148 22.57 2.25 2.55
N GLN A 149 22.44 0.94 2.32
CA GLN A 149 23.22 0.22 1.32
C GLN A 149 22.76 0.47 -0.13
N TYR A 150 21.60 1.10 -0.32
CA TYR A 150 21.03 1.39 -1.63
C TYR A 150 21.17 2.88 -1.98
N ASP A 151 21.21 3.20 -3.27
CA ASP A 151 21.24 4.58 -3.77
C ASP A 151 19.85 5.23 -3.68
N LEU A 152 19.45 5.55 -2.45
CA LEU A 152 18.16 6.13 -2.09
C LEU A 152 18.37 7.51 -1.45
N VAL A 153 17.58 8.48 -1.86
CA VAL A 153 17.59 9.82 -1.27
C VAL A 153 16.79 9.78 0.04
N GLY A 154 17.50 9.64 1.15
CA GLY A 154 16.93 9.65 2.50
C GLY A 154 16.77 11.06 3.10
N ASP A 155 16.41 11.10 4.39
CA ASP A 155 16.28 12.32 5.21
C ASP A 155 15.38 13.41 4.60
N MET A 156 14.36 12.98 3.86
CA MET A 156 13.34 13.86 3.33
C MET A 156 12.52 14.50 4.46
N ASN A 157 12.51 15.83 4.49
CA ASN A 157 11.66 16.62 5.38
C ASN A 157 10.42 17.12 4.61
N TYR A 158 9.51 16.20 4.28
CA TYR A 158 8.24 16.55 3.67
C TYR A 158 7.25 17.05 4.74
N GLN A 159 6.77 18.29 4.57
CA GLN A 159 5.78 18.88 5.46
C GLN A 159 4.46 19.04 4.73
N THR A 160 3.40 18.50 5.32
CA THR A 160 2.03 18.77 4.86
C THR A 160 1.71 20.24 5.13
N PRO A 161 1.17 20.99 4.15
CA PRO A 161 0.77 22.37 4.36
C PRO A 161 -0.21 22.54 5.53
N ALA A 162 -0.15 23.70 6.19
CA ALA A 162 -1.03 23.98 7.33
C ALA A 162 -2.51 23.95 6.89
N GLY A 163 -3.33 23.21 7.65
CA GLY A 163 -4.76 23.03 7.36
C GLY A 163 -5.08 21.89 6.39
N GLU A 164 -4.06 21.23 5.81
CA GLU A 164 -4.23 20.05 4.99
C GLU A 164 -4.06 18.75 5.78
N ARG A 165 -4.60 17.65 5.26
CA ARG A 165 -4.42 16.32 5.84
C ARG A 165 -3.10 15.73 5.35
N PRO A 166 -2.38 14.98 6.21
CA PRO A 166 -1.21 14.24 5.75
C PRO A 166 -1.60 13.24 4.66
N THR A 167 -0.63 12.86 3.83
CA THR A 167 -0.85 11.83 2.82
C THR A 167 -1.23 10.50 3.48
N LEU A 168 -1.97 9.63 2.78
CA LEU A 168 -2.26 8.27 3.24
C LEU A 168 -0.99 7.50 3.59
N ASN A 169 0.08 7.67 2.81
CA ASN A 169 1.38 7.04 3.08
C ASN A 169 1.97 7.51 4.40
N SER A 170 1.98 8.82 4.64
CA SER A 170 2.47 9.40 5.89
C SER A 170 1.62 8.96 7.09
N PHE A 171 0.30 8.85 6.90
CA PHE A 171 -0.60 8.40 7.96
C PHE A 171 -0.39 6.91 8.28
N LEU A 172 -0.29 6.05 7.27
CA LEU A 172 0.01 4.64 7.46
C LEU A 172 1.39 4.44 8.13
N LEU A 173 2.40 5.17 7.67
CA LEU A 173 3.75 5.14 8.27
C LEU A 173 3.73 5.55 9.76
N TRP A 174 2.84 6.47 10.14
CA TRP A 174 2.70 6.90 11.53
C TRP A 174 2.01 5.87 12.43
N ILE A 175 1.01 5.15 11.92
CA ILE A 175 0.30 4.13 12.71
C ILE A 175 1.00 2.77 12.71
N ALA A 176 1.79 2.44 11.67
CA ALA A 176 2.59 1.22 11.61
C ALA A 176 3.77 1.36 12.59
N LYS A 177 3.77 0.59 13.67
CA LYS A 177 4.80 0.61 14.72
C LYS A 177 5.37 -0.77 14.97
#